data_AF-A0A6N7JV12-F1
#
_entry.id   AF-A0A6N7JV12-F1
#
_cell.length_a   1.000
_cell.length_b   1.000
_cell.length_c   1.000
_cell.angle_alpha   90.00
_cell.angle_beta   90.00
_cell.angle_gamma   90.00
#
_symmetry.space_group_name_H-M   'P 1'
#
loop_
_entity.id
_entity.type
_entity.pdbx_description
1 polymer ?
#
loop_
_entity_poly.entity_id
_entity_poly.type
_entity_poly.pdbx_seq_one_letter_code
_entity_poly.pdbx_strand_id
1 'polypeptide(L)'
;MSIYQAFGYAAKRAALIADIREKGPIYQAWLTRASVEGDISILSDDYGLHPALARLLPALGAFGEAEDATGFYEALLNAIPVGAETGALARQTLLLAWKDPVYGRANVIKPGPLHAVCKGVVDLVTQSIDKPIDKKAWRATRTALAAMRNADASTERAVDLVMSLAWDLEQAPGAAHDVITAWSAAVNIEADASDEDCFSDAENETFQAEMNKINEEAMEALSETQSLDSIGVEAFLAEVERVWAADPVRNALKQRSMARRARSNAKMAVWRAAIQQQVLDLAAAAFRSRNASPSGAQPAQSLSR
;
A
#
# COMPACT_ATOMS: atom_id res chain seq x y z
N MET A 1 21.32 2.61 11.33
CA MET A 1 21.62 2.49 9.89
C MET A 1 21.42 1.03 9.53
N SER A 2 20.67 0.77 8.46
CA SER A 2 20.33 -0.60 8.06
C SER A 2 21.53 -1.29 7.40
N ILE A 3 21.60 -2.61 7.55
CA ILE A 3 22.66 -3.45 6.97
C ILE A 3 22.42 -3.73 5.47
N TYR A 4 21.24 -3.39 4.96
CA TYR A 4 20.81 -3.72 3.60
C TYR A 4 21.34 -2.70 2.60
N GLN A 5 21.98 -3.20 1.55
CA GLN A 5 22.57 -2.41 0.47
C GLN A 5 22.04 -2.91 -0.87
N ALA A 6 21.33 -2.04 -1.60
CA ALA A 6 20.53 -2.46 -2.74
C ALA A 6 21.36 -3.15 -3.83
N PHE A 7 20.85 -4.29 -4.30
CA PHE A 7 21.23 -5.12 -5.45
C PHE A 7 22.60 -5.78 -5.41
N GLY A 8 23.58 -5.24 -4.68
CA GLY A 8 24.98 -5.67 -4.71
C GLY A 8 25.71 -5.32 -6.02
N TYR A 9 25.10 -5.61 -7.19
CA TYR A 9 25.64 -5.28 -8.51
C TYR A 9 24.51 -5.01 -9.53
N ALA A 10 24.84 -4.31 -10.62
CA ALA A 10 23.86 -3.83 -11.61
C ALA A 10 23.12 -4.97 -12.33
N ALA A 11 23.78 -6.09 -12.61
CA ALA A 11 23.12 -7.24 -13.25
C ALA A 11 22.05 -7.88 -12.36
N LYS A 12 22.21 -7.87 -11.03
CA LYS A 12 21.18 -8.37 -10.10
C LYS A 12 19.93 -7.51 -10.11
N ARG A 13 20.10 -6.18 -10.17
CA ARG A 13 18.98 -5.24 -10.38
C ARG A 13 18.26 -5.52 -11.69
N ALA A 14 19.01 -5.70 -12.78
CA ALA A 14 18.44 -6.00 -14.09
C ALA A 14 17.67 -7.32 -14.09
N ALA A 15 18.16 -8.36 -13.39
CA ALA A 15 17.47 -9.64 -13.25
C ALA A 15 16.15 -9.50 -12.48
N LEU A 16 16.11 -8.71 -11.40
CA LEU A 16 14.86 -8.43 -10.68
C LEU A 16 13.84 -7.73 -11.57
N ILE A 17 14.29 -6.72 -12.33
CA ILE A 17 13.43 -5.98 -13.26
C ILE A 17 12.90 -6.92 -14.36
N ALA A 18 13.74 -7.80 -14.88
CA ALA A 18 13.32 -8.79 -15.87
C ALA A 18 12.29 -9.77 -15.30
N ASP A 19 12.49 -10.29 -14.09
CA ASP A 19 11.51 -11.14 -13.41
C ASP A 19 10.15 -10.44 -13.27
N ILE A 20 10.15 -9.18 -12.84
CA ILE A 20 8.91 -8.37 -12.72
C ILE A 20 8.22 -8.19 -14.08
N ARG A 21 8.97 -7.90 -15.15
CA ARG A 21 8.44 -7.78 -16.51
C ARG A 21 7.80 -9.07 -17.01
N GLU A 22 8.47 -10.18 -16.78
CA GLU A 22 8.09 -11.50 -17.27
C GLU A 22 7.05 -12.17 -16.35
N LYS A 23 6.62 -11.48 -15.28
CA LYS A 23 5.79 -12.04 -14.20
C LYS A 23 6.37 -13.36 -13.68
N GLY A 24 7.68 -13.37 -13.52
CA GLY A 24 8.49 -14.51 -13.09
C GLY A 24 8.27 -14.91 -11.63
N PRO A 25 9.02 -15.90 -11.14
CA PRO A 25 8.79 -16.49 -9.83
C PRO A 25 8.81 -15.50 -8.66
N ILE A 26 9.67 -14.47 -8.69
CA ILE A 26 9.73 -13.49 -7.60
C ILE A 26 8.49 -12.63 -7.61
N TYR A 27 8.11 -12.12 -8.78
CA TYR A 27 6.86 -11.39 -8.96
C TYR A 27 5.66 -12.21 -8.52
N GLN A 28 5.55 -13.49 -8.92
CA GLN A 28 4.44 -14.34 -8.49
C GLN A 28 4.42 -14.56 -6.98
N ALA A 29 5.56 -14.90 -6.38
CA ALA A 29 5.68 -15.08 -4.94
C ALA A 29 5.22 -13.82 -4.20
N TRP A 30 5.60 -12.68 -4.73
CA TRP A 30 5.28 -11.36 -4.20
C TRP A 30 3.79 -11.01 -4.22
N LEU A 31 3.02 -11.55 -5.17
CA LEU A 31 1.58 -11.34 -5.28
C LEU A 31 0.71 -12.32 -4.47
N THR A 32 1.32 -13.30 -3.79
CA THR A 32 0.54 -14.26 -3.00
C THR A 32 0.12 -13.70 -1.64
N ARG A 33 -1.03 -14.12 -1.09
CA ARG A 33 -1.37 -13.84 0.32
C ARG A 33 -0.30 -14.36 1.30
N ALA A 34 0.45 -15.39 0.91
CA ALA A 34 1.57 -15.92 1.69
C ALA A 34 2.78 -14.99 1.75
N SER A 35 2.96 -14.03 0.83
CA SER A 35 3.96 -12.96 0.98
C SER A 35 3.49 -11.82 1.91
N VAL A 36 2.16 -11.68 2.07
CA VAL A 36 1.53 -10.77 3.04
C VAL A 36 1.68 -11.29 4.47
N GLU A 37 1.52 -12.61 4.66
CA GLU A 37 1.63 -13.28 5.95
C GLU A 37 3.05 -13.85 6.23
N GLY A 38 3.90 -13.97 5.21
CA GLY A 38 5.14 -14.75 5.24
C GLY A 38 6.40 -14.04 4.75
N ASP A 39 7.46 -14.84 4.64
CA ASP A 39 8.84 -14.40 4.57
C ASP A 39 9.23 -13.88 3.17
N ILE A 40 9.06 -12.58 2.96
CA ILE A 40 9.64 -11.86 1.80
C ILE A 40 11.15 -11.60 1.96
N SER A 41 11.84 -12.31 2.88
CA SER A 41 13.28 -12.23 3.09
C SER A 41 14.06 -12.35 1.80
N ILE A 42 13.61 -13.15 0.83
CA ILE A 42 14.30 -13.33 -0.45
C ILE A 42 14.64 -11.99 -1.14
N LEU A 43 13.75 -10.98 -1.08
CA LEU A 43 14.02 -9.65 -1.65
C LEU A 43 15.07 -8.87 -0.86
N SER A 44 15.12 -9.09 0.45
CA SER A 44 16.09 -8.45 1.33
C SER A 44 17.44 -9.14 1.33
N ASP A 45 17.45 -10.46 1.33
CA ASP A 45 18.62 -11.32 1.41
C ASP A 45 19.31 -11.41 0.05
N ASP A 46 18.55 -11.64 -1.02
CA ASP A 46 19.14 -11.70 -2.36
C ASP A 46 19.33 -10.29 -2.91
N TYR A 47 18.31 -9.45 -2.93
CA TYR A 47 18.40 -8.17 -3.63
C TYR A 47 18.85 -7.02 -2.73
N GLY A 48 19.18 -7.26 -1.46
CA GLY A 48 19.73 -6.24 -0.57
C GLY A 48 18.79 -5.06 -0.31
N LEU A 49 17.50 -5.21 -0.60
CA LEU A 49 16.50 -4.18 -0.36
C LEU A 49 16.10 -4.20 1.12
N HIS A 50 15.96 -3.03 1.74
CA HIS A 50 15.44 -2.96 3.10
C HIS A 50 14.08 -3.70 3.19
N PRO A 51 13.85 -4.59 4.18
CA PRO A 51 12.64 -5.41 4.27
C PRO A 51 11.33 -4.61 4.27
N ALA A 52 11.32 -3.42 4.86
CA ALA A 52 10.17 -2.52 4.78
C ALA A 52 9.89 -2.04 3.34
N LEU A 53 10.90 -1.71 2.54
CA LEU A 53 10.69 -1.31 1.14
C LEU A 53 10.18 -2.50 0.32
N ALA A 54 10.74 -3.68 0.52
CA ALA A 54 10.29 -4.89 -0.16
C ALA A 54 8.81 -5.22 0.12
N ARG A 55 8.31 -4.94 1.33
CA ARG A 55 6.89 -5.05 1.70
C ARG A 55 6.01 -3.93 1.19
N LEU A 56 6.57 -2.75 0.91
CA LEU A 56 5.82 -1.60 0.40
C LEU A 56 5.49 -1.71 -1.07
N LEU A 57 6.48 -2.16 -1.85
CA LEU A 57 6.36 -2.22 -3.29
C LEU A 57 5.05 -2.92 -3.77
N PRO A 58 4.59 -4.09 -3.27
CA PRO A 58 3.44 -4.79 -3.83
C PRO A 58 2.15 -4.05 -3.47
N ALA A 59 2.08 -3.53 -2.24
CA ALA A 59 0.95 -2.74 -1.79
C ALA A 59 0.81 -1.46 -2.63
N LEU A 60 1.92 -0.80 -2.97
CA LEU A 60 1.94 0.40 -3.83
C LEU A 60 1.53 0.12 -5.28
N GLY A 61 1.81 -1.07 -5.82
CA GLY A 61 1.31 -1.49 -7.13
C GLY A 61 0.06 -2.38 -7.08
N ALA A 62 -0.73 -2.29 -5.99
CA ALA A 62 -1.99 -3.02 -5.80
C ALA A 62 -1.90 -4.51 -6.14
N PHE A 63 -0.84 -5.15 -5.66
CA PHE A 63 -0.58 -6.58 -5.85
C PHE A 63 -0.68 -7.01 -7.33
N GLY A 64 -0.23 -6.15 -8.25
CA GLY A 64 -0.19 -6.46 -9.67
C GLY A 64 -1.55 -6.46 -10.37
N GLU A 65 -2.63 -6.07 -9.69
CA GLU A 65 -3.96 -5.90 -10.30
C GLU A 65 -4.03 -4.65 -11.19
N ALA A 66 -3.14 -3.67 -10.96
CA ALA A 66 -3.11 -2.42 -11.72
C ALA A 66 -2.22 -2.56 -12.97
N GLU A 67 -2.72 -2.09 -14.13
CA GLU A 67 -1.98 -2.15 -15.40
C GLU A 67 -0.65 -1.38 -15.35
N ASP A 68 -0.55 -0.35 -14.52
CA ASP A 68 0.62 0.51 -14.35
C ASP A 68 1.65 -0.02 -13.33
N ALA A 69 1.32 -1.07 -12.58
CA ALA A 69 2.16 -1.58 -11.48
C ALA A 69 3.57 -1.97 -11.95
N THR A 70 3.68 -2.68 -13.07
CA THR A 70 4.97 -3.11 -13.63
C THR A 70 5.84 -1.91 -13.96
N GLY A 71 5.29 -0.90 -14.65
CA GLY A 71 6.03 0.31 -15.02
C GLY A 71 6.51 1.09 -13.80
N PHE A 72 5.69 1.20 -12.76
CA PHE A 72 6.07 1.81 -11.49
C PHE A 72 7.24 1.07 -10.82
N TYR A 73 7.15 -0.27 -10.69
CA TYR A 73 8.21 -1.07 -10.07
C TYR A 73 9.54 -0.90 -10.79
N GLU A 74 9.53 -0.95 -12.12
CA GLU A 74 10.72 -0.75 -12.92
C GLU A 74 11.33 0.63 -12.74
N ALA A 75 10.50 1.68 -12.79
CA ALA A 75 10.95 3.05 -12.63
C ALA A 75 11.60 3.25 -11.26
N LEU A 76 10.98 2.72 -10.21
CA LEU A 76 11.47 2.84 -8.84
C LEU A 76 12.77 2.05 -8.63
N LEU A 77 12.83 0.80 -9.09
CA LEU A 77 14.05 -0.01 -8.98
C LEU A 77 15.22 0.60 -9.76
N ASN A 78 14.96 1.19 -10.94
CA ASN A 78 15.99 1.90 -11.70
C ASN A 78 16.46 3.19 -11.03
N ALA A 79 15.57 3.89 -10.32
CA ALA A 79 15.93 5.10 -9.56
C ALA A 79 16.83 4.81 -8.35
N ILE A 80 16.82 3.57 -7.83
CA ILE A 80 17.67 3.15 -6.71
C ILE A 80 19.07 2.79 -7.24
N PRO A 81 20.14 3.48 -6.78
CA PRO A 81 21.51 3.10 -7.10
C PRO A 81 21.89 1.76 -6.47
N VAL A 82 22.81 1.04 -7.12
CA VAL A 82 23.46 -0.12 -6.50
C VAL A 82 24.22 0.33 -5.25
N GLY A 83 24.07 -0.41 -4.15
CA GLY A 83 24.67 -0.09 -2.87
C GLY A 83 23.99 1.07 -2.13
N ALA A 84 22.76 1.42 -2.49
CA ALA A 84 21.98 2.39 -1.74
C ALA A 84 21.29 1.73 -0.53
N GLU A 85 21.24 2.47 0.58
CA GLU A 85 20.39 2.14 1.74
C GLU A 85 18.96 2.61 1.41
N THR A 86 17.97 1.72 1.54
CA THR A 86 16.60 2.00 1.10
C THR A 86 15.57 2.12 2.24
N GLY A 87 15.98 1.93 3.49
CA GLY A 87 15.13 2.10 4.66
C GLY A 87 14.71 3.55 4.86
N ALA A 88 15.59 4.52 4.59
CA ALA A 88 15.21 5.94 4.58
C ALA A 88 14.08 6.24 3.59
N LEU A 89 14.15 5.69 2.37
CA LEU A 89 13.11 5.84 1.35
C LEU A 89 11.78 5.21 1.81
N ALA A 90 11.82 4.02 2.44
CA ALA A 90 10.63 3.38 2.99
C ALA A 90 9.95 4.28 4.05
N ARG A 91 10.70 4.84 4.99
CA ARG A 91 10.17 5.75 6.03
C ARG A 91 9.58 7.03 5.43
N GLN A 92 10.26 7.63 4.45
CA GLN A 92 9.75 8.82 3.76
C GLN A 92 8.45 8.53 3.02
N THR A 93 8.36 7.36 2.37
CA THR A 93 7.16 6.89 1.69
C THR A 93 5.99 6.75 2.67
N LEU A 94 6.22 6.13 3.83
CA LEU A 94 5.18 5.99 4.85
C LEU A 94 4.68 7.33 5.40
N LEU A 95 5.54 8.35 5.47
CA LEU A 95 5.14 9.68 5.93
C LEU A 95 4.17 10.38 4.98
N LEU A 96 4.08 9.96 3.71
CA LEU A 96 3.07 10.48 2.78
C LEU A 96 1.65 10.19 3.29
N ALA A 97 1.43 9.05 3.93
CA ALA A 97 0.13 8.67 4.52
C ALA A 97 -0.40 9.72 5.51
N TRP A 98 0.51 10.46 6.16
CA TRP A 98 0.16 11.57 7.04
C TRP A 98 0.20 12.93 6.33
N LYS A 99 1.28 13.20 5.58
CA LYS A 99 1.65 14.55 5.12
C LYS A 99 1.15 14.92 3.73
N ASP A 100 0.69 13.96 2.93
CA ASP A 100 0.19 14.24 1.59
C ASP A 100 -0.95 15.28 1.64
N PRO A 101 -0.90 16.35 0.82
CA PRO A 101 -1.85 17.46 0.92
C PRO A 101 -3.28 17.09 0.52
N VAL A 102 -3.47 16.05 -0.29
CA VAL A 102 -4.77 15.64 -0.84
C VAL A 102 -5.30 14.40 -0.11
N TYR A 103 -4.45 13.40 0.06
CA TYR A 103 -4.80 12.07 0.56
C TYR A 103 -4.23 11.79 1.95
N GLY A 104 -3.41 12.68 2.50
CA GLY A 104 -2.80 12.54 3.82
C GLY A 104 -3.83 12.73 4.93
N ARG A 105 -3.59 12.06 6.05
CA ARG A 105 -4.56 11.98 7.15
C ARG A 105 -4.42 13.10 8.19
N ALA A 106 -3.43 13.99 8.07
CA ALA A 106 -3.21 15.06 9.04
C ALA A 106 -4.44 15.95 9.25
N ASN A 107 -5.16 16.27 8.16
CA ASN A 107 -6.29 17.20 8.19
C ASN A 107 -7.60 16.56 8.71
N VAL A 108 -7.67 15.24 8.81
CA VAL A 108 -8.83 14.53 9.36
C VAL A 108 -8.92 14.75 10.88
N ILE A 109 -7.77 14.82 11.55
CA ILE A 109 -7.72 15.01 13.00
C ILE A 109 -7.69 16.49 13.34
N LYS A 110 -8.75 16.99 13.98
CA LYS A 110 -8.84 18.39 14.42
C LYS A 110 -7.70 18.76 15.40
N PRO A 111 -7.22 20.01 15.39
CA PRO A 111 -6.23 20.48 16.36
C PRO A 111 -6.67 20.21 17.80
N GLY A 112 -5.80 19.58 18.60
CA GLY A 112 -6.09 19.18 19.97
C GLY A 112 -5.13 18.12 20.51
N PRO A 113 -5.42 17.52 21.67
CA PRO A 113 -4.56 16.51 22.31
C PRO A 113 -4.27 15.31 21.41
N LEU A 114 -5.30 14.79 20.71
CA LEU A 114 -5.11 13.68 19.79
C LEU A 114 -4.17 14.03 18.65
N HIS A 115 -4.39 15.16 17.98
CA HIS A 115 -3.53 15.63 16.91
C HIS A 115 -2.07 15.78 17.38
N ALA A 116 -1.85 16.29 18.61
CA ALA A 116 -0.51 16.41 19.19
C ALA A 116 0.15 15.04 19.39
N VAL A 117 -0.59 14.03 19.88
CA VAL A 117 -0.08 12.67 20.05
C VAL A 117 0.25 12.02 18.70
N CYS A 118 -0.64 12.17 17.70
CA CYS A 118 -0.39 11.67 16.36
C CYS A 118 0.84 12.33 15.72
N LYS A 119 0.98 13.65 15.86
CA LYS A 119 2.17 14.38 15.43
C LYS A 119 3.43 13.87 16.14
N GLY A 120 3.35 13.49 17.42
CA GLY A 120 4.45 12.86 18.14
C GLY A 120 4.96 11.58 17.48
N VAL A 121 4.07 10.72 16.97
CA VAL A 121 4.46 9.54 16.18
C VAL A 121 5.15 9.96 14.88
N VAL A 122 4.54 10.89 14.14
CA VAL A 122 5.07 11.38 12.86
C VAL A 122 6.45 12.01 13.02
N ASP A 123 6.68 12.73 14.11
CA ASP A 123 7.96 13.32 14.45
C ASP A 123 9.01 12.23 14.75
N LEU A 124 8.64 11.15 15.45
CA LEU A 124 9.54 9.99 15.66
C LEU A 124 9.88 9.28 14.35
N VAL A 125 8.89 9.03 13.48
CA VAL A 125 9.13 8.41 12.16
C VAL A 125 10.06 9.31 11.33
N THR A 126 9.80 10.62 11.32
CA THR A 126 10.66 11.60 10.63
C THR A 126 12.09 11.56 11.18
N GLN A 127 12.27 11.55 12.50
CA GLN A 127 13.61 11.45 13.10
C GLN A 127 14.30 10.11 12.80
N SER A 128 13.53 9.02 12.68
CA SER A 128 14.07 7.69 12.42
C SER A 128 14.68 7.50 11.02
N ILE A 129 14.46 8.46 10.11
CA ILE A 129 15.10 8.50 8.80
C ILE A 129 16.62 8.64 8.95
N ASP A 130 17.08 9.51 9.84
CA ASP A 130 18.50 9.86 9.95
C ASP A 130 19.20 9.14 11.11
N LYS A 131 18.47 8.86 12.19
CA LYS A 131 19.06 8.32 13.43
C LYS A 131 18.19 7.24 14.06
N PRO A 132 18.79 6.23 14.73
CA PRO A 132 18.03 5.28 15.55
C PRO A 132 17.25 6.00 16.64
N ILE A 133 16.05 5.49 16.93
CA ILE A 133 15.16 6.01 17.97
C ILE A 133 15.13 5.03 19.14
N ASP A 134 15.21 5.55 20.37
CA ASP A 134 15.14 4.72 21.56
C ASP A 134 13.80 3.97 21.67
N LYS A 135 13.87 2.70 22.04
CA LYS A 135 12.70 1.84 22.26
C LYS A 135 11.75 2.42 23.30
N LYS A 136 12.25 3.15 24.30
CA LYS A 136 11.38 3.83 25.29
C LYS A 136 10.56 4.94 24.65
N ALA A 137 11.11 5.69 23.69
CA ALA A 137 10.37 6.73 22.99
C ALA A 137 9.23 6.14 22.16
N TRP A 138 9.50 5.08 21.39
CA TRP A 138 8.45 4.36 20.65
C TRP A 138 7.34 3.84 21.57
N ARG A 139 7.70 3.20 22.68
CA ARG A 139 6.73 2.71 23.66
C ARG A 139 5.90 3.84 24.26
N ALA A 140 6.53 4.95 24.66
CA ALA A 140 5.84 6.08 25.27
C ALA A 140 4.80 6.68 24.32
N THR A 141 5.16 6.92 23.06
CA THR A 141 4.23 7.50 22.08
C THR A 141 3.08 6.55 21.74
N ARG A 142 3.34 5.24 21.63
CA ARG A 142 2.28 4.23 21.45
C ARG A 142 1.32 4.17 22.63
N THR A 143 1.83 4.20 23.86
CA THR A 143 0.99 4.23 25.06
C THR A 143 0.13 5.49 25.09
N ALA A 144 0.69 6.64 24.74
CA ALA A 144 -0.06 7.89 24.65
C ALA A 144 -1.17 7.81 23.60
N LEU A 145 -0.87 7.23 22.41
CA LEU A 145 -1.85 7.08 21.35
C LEU A 145 -2.96 6.09 21.70
N ALA A 146 -2.61 4.94 22.30
CA ALA A 146 -3.58 3.94 22.76
C ALA A 146 -4.47 4.44 23.91
N ALA A 147 -3.99 5.41 24.71
CA ALA A 147 -4.78 6.02 25.78
C ALA A 147 -5.84 7.01 25.25
N MET A 148 -5.71 7.45 23.99
CA MET A 148 -6.71 8.30 23.36
C MET A 148 -7.93 7.47 22.98
N ARG A 149 -9.01 7.58 23.77
CA ARG A 149 -10.33 7.06 23.38
C ARG A 149 -10.98 8.02 22.39
N ASN A 150 -11.32 7.52 21.21
CA ASN A 150 -12.12 8.26 20.23
C ASN A 150 -13.50 7.65 20.09
N ALA A 151 -14.53 8.50 20.10
CA ALA A 151 -15.91 8.12 19.80
C ALA A 151 -16.28 8.36 18.32
N ASP A 152 -15.41 9.04 17.57
CA ASP A 152 -15.61 9.41 16.17
C ASP A 152 -14.90 8.42 15.24
N ALA A 153 -15.69 7.67 14.46
CA ALA A 153 -15.23 6.65 13.53
C ALA A 153 -14.31 7.19 12.42
N SER A 154 -14.47 8.46 12.04
CA SER A 154 -13.59 9.08 11.03
C SER A 154 -12.18 9.31 11.58
N THR A 155 -12.11 9.69 12.85
CA THR A 155 -10.86 9.91 13.59
C THR A 155 -10.20 8.59 14.00
N GLU A 156 -10.99 7.55 14.30
CA GLU A 156 -10.51 6.20 14.64
C GLU A 156 -9.58 5.62 13.57
N ARG A 157 -9.97 5.70 12.29
CA ARG A 157 -9.14 5.20 11.17
C ARG A 157 -7.83 5.96 11.02
N ALA A 158 -7.84 7.27 11.23
CA ALA A 158 -6.64 8.07 11.22
C ALA A 158 -5.71 7.66 12.39
N VAL A 159 -6.27 7.29 13.54
CA VAL A 159 -5.50 6.72 14.67
C VAL A 159 -4.92 5.36 14.34
N ASP A 160 -5.68 4.45 13.72
CA ASP A 160 -5.19 3.12 13.33
C ASP A 160 -4.01 3.20 12.35
N LEU A 161 -4.10 4.12 11.39
CA LEU A 161 -3.00 4.44 10.48
C LEU A 161 -1.77 4.94 11.23
N VAL A 162 -1.95 5.86 12.19
CA VAL A 162 -0.84 6.39 12.98
C VAL A 162 -0.28 5.33 13.95
N MET A 163 -1.10 4.43 14.46
CA MET A 163 -0.65 3.27 15.25
C MET A 163 0.22 2.34 14.41
N SER A 164 -0.11 2.15 13.13
CA SER A 164 0.70 1.40 12.17
C SER A 164 2.03 2.11 11.86
N LEU A 165 2.05 3.44 11.86
CA LEU A 165 3.29 4.23 11.74
C LEU A 165 4.19 4.15 13.00
N ALA A 166 3.64 3.79 14.16
CA ALA A 166 4.34 3.87 15.44
C ALA A 166 5.31 2.70 15.72
N TRP A 167 5.95 2.17 14.68
CA TRP A 167 6.89 1.07 14.76
C TRP A 167 8.27 1.43 14.21
N ASP A 168 9.30 0.85 14.83
CA ASP A 168 10.65 0.87 14.26
C ASP A 168 10.74 -0.16 13.13
N LEU A 169 10.88 0.32 11.89
CA LEU A 169 10.93 -0.55 10.70
C LEU A 169 12.16 -1.46 10.65
N GLU A 170 13.21 -1.19 11.44
CA GLU A 170 14.35 -2.12 11.56
C GLU A 170 13.96 -3.37 12.36
N GLN A 171 13.00 -3.25 13.30
CA GLN A 171 12.56 -4.33 14.17
C GLN A 171 11.23 -4.95 13.71
N ALA A 172 10.39 -4.16 13.05
CA ALA A 172 9.05 -4.54 12.60
C ALA A 172 8.81 -4.05 11.17
N PRO A 173 9.53 -4.58 10.17
CA PRO A 173 9.37 -4.15 8.78
C PRO A 173 7.97 -4.45 8.20
N GLY A 174 7.22 -5.38 8.80
CA GLY A 174 5.81 -5.65 8.48
C GLY A 174 4.90 -4.43 8.58
N ALA A 175 5.20 -3.52 9.51
CA ALA A 175 4.40 -2.31 9.74
C ALA A 175 4.28 -1.41 8.50
N ALA A 176 5.22 -1.51 7.55
CA ALA A 176 5.13 -0.75 6.31
C ALA A 176 3.95 -1.18 5.43
N HIS A 177 3.64 -2.47 5.40
CA HIS A 177 2.44 -2.99 4.73
C HIS A 177 1.18 -2.49 5.45
N ASP A 178 1.16 -2.62 6.79
CA ASP A 178 0.00 -2.22 7.61
C ASP A 178 -0.40 -0.76 7.38
N VAL A 179 0.59 0.14 7.28
CA VAL A 179 0.34 1.56 6.99
C VAL A 179 -0.31 1.76 5.63
N ILE A 180 0.20 1.13 4.57
CA ILE A 180 -0.37 1.30 3.21
C ILE A 180 -1.77 0.68 3.14
N THR A 181 -1.98 -0.47 3.77
CA THR A 181 -3.30 -1.12 3.84
C THR A 181 -4.29 -0.22 4.57
N ALA A 182 -3.95 0.30 5.75
CA ALA A 182 -4.80 1.23 6.50
C ALA A 182 -5.09 2.52 5.70
N TRP A 183 -4.08 3.05 5.01
CA TRP A 183 -4.25 4.26 4.19
C TRP A 183 -5.16 4.02 2.99
N SER A 184 -4.93 2.94 2.24
CA SER A 184 -5.75 2.56 1.09
C SER A 184 -7.21 2.31 1.49
N ALA A 185 -7.44 1.68 2.64
CA ALA A 185 -8.79 1.44 3.15
C ALA A 185 -9.51 2.75 3.47
N ALA A 186 -8.82 3.69 4.11
CA ALA A 186 -9.37 5.02 4.38
C ALA A 186 -9.72 5.78 3.09
N VAL A 187 -8.83 5.78 2.10
CA VAL A 187 -9.07 6.43 0.79
C VAL A 187 -10.20 5.74 0.04
N ASN A 188 -10.29 4.41 0.06
CA ASN A 188 -11.35 3.67 -0.63
C ASN A 188 -12.73 4.01 -0.08
N ILE A 189 -12.86 4.11 1.24
CA ILE A 189 -14.14 4.50 1.86
C ILE A 189 -14.52 5.93 1.50
N GLU A 190 -13.55 6.85 1.41
CA GLU A 190 -13.81 8.22 0.94
C GLU A 190 -14.18 8.26 -0.55
N ALA A 191 -13.58 7.40 -1.37
CA ALA A 191 -13.92 7.24 -2.78
C ALA A 191 -15.38 6.77 -2.96
N ASP A 192 -15.80 5.80 -2.14
CA ASP A 192 -17.19 5.32 -2.09
C ASP A 192 -18.15 6.39 -1.57
N ALA A 193 -17.81 7.07 -0.46
CA ALA A 193 -18.67 8.09 0.16
C ALA A 193 -18.83 9.36 -0.69
N SER A 194 -17.85 9.66 -1.54
CA SER A 194 -17.89 10.79 -2.48
C SER A 194 -18.48 10.42 -3.84
N ASP A 195 -19.03 9.21 -4.01
CA ASP A 195 -19.70 8.86 -5.27
C ASP A 195 -21.01 9.62 -5.42
N GLU A 196 -21.17 10.35 -6.53
CA GLU A 196 -22.35 11.18 -6.82
C GLU A 196 -23.60 10.32 -7.08
N ASP A 197 -23.41 9.07 -7.50
CA ASP A 197 -24.44 8.05 -7.67
C ASP A 197 -24.22 6.89 -6.68
N CYS A 198 -24.01 7.23 -5.41
CA CYS A 198 -23.96 6.24 -4.34
C CYS A 198 -25.31 5.53 -4.19
N PHE A 199 -25.27 4.28 -3.71
CA PHE A 199 -26.49 3.60 -3.31
C PHE A 199 -27.05 4.29 -2.07
N SER A 200 -28.36 4.48 -2.03
CA SER A 200 -29.03 4.71 -0.76
C SER A 200 -28.89 3.49 0.15
N ASP A 201 -29.06 3.68 1.47
CA ASP A 201 -29.01 2.58 2.43
C ASP A 201 -30.01 1.48 2.07
N ALA A 202 -31.23 1.84 1.68
CA ALA A 202 -32.28 0.91 1.25
C ALA A 202 -31.90 0.12 0.00
N GLU A 203 -31.23 0.75 -0.97
CA GLU A 203 -30.74 0.05 -2.18
C GLU A 203 -29.58 -0.88 -1.86
N ASN A 204 -28.71 -0.49 -0.92
CA ASN A 204 -27.62 -1.34 -0.47
C ASN A 204 -28.15 -2.57 0.29
N GLU A 205 -29.13 -2.40 1.18
CA GLU A 205 -29.82 -3.51 1.84
C GLU A 205 -30.50 -4.44 0.82
N THR A 206 -31.21 -3.86 -0.16
CA THR A 206 -31.85 -4.62 -1.23
C THR A 206 -30.84 -5.40 -2.05
N PHE A 207 -29.73 -4.78 -2.44
CA PHE A 207 -28.68 -5.44 -3.21
C PHE A 207 -28.03 -6.60 -2.45
N GLN A 208 -27.74 -6.42 -1.15
CA GLN A 208 -27.20 -7.50 -0.31
C GLN A 208 -28.19 -8.65 -0.17
N ALA A 209 -29.47 -8.35 0.04
CA ALA A 209 -30.52 -9.35 0.14
C ALA A 209 -30.67 -10.15 -1.17
N GLU A 210 -30.71 -9.47 -2.32
CA GLU A 210 -30.81 -10.14 -3.63
C GLU A 210 -29.55 -10.93 -3.98
N MET A 211 -28.35 -10.44 -3.63
CA MET A 211 -27.11 -11.20 -3.83
C MET A 211 -27.12 -12.52 -3.05
N ASN A 212 -27.60 -12.53 -1.81
CA ASN A 212 -27.73 -13.74 -1.03
C ASN A 212 -28.74 -14.72 -1.64
N LYS A 213 -29.93 -14.23 -2.03
CA LYS A 213 -30.95 -15.05 -2.71
C LYS A 213 -30.43 -15.66 -4.01
N ILE A 214 -29.70 -14.88 -4.82
CA ILE A 214 -29.16 -15.37 -6.09
C ILE A 214 -28.10 -16.45 -5.87
N ASN A 215 -27.28 -16.31 -4.83
CA ASN A 215 -26.32 -17.37 -4.46
C ASN A 215 -27.06 -18.65 -4.03
N GLU A 216 -28.15 -18.53 -3.26
CA GLU A 216 -28.99 -19.66 -2.86
C GLU A 216 -29.66 -20.32 -4.08
N GLU A 217 -30.32 -19.53 -4.94
CA GLU A 217 -30.97 -19.98 -6.17
C GLU A 217 -29.98 -20.69 -7.13
N ALA A 218 -28.77 -20.13 -7.28
CA ALA A 218 -27.73 -20.73 -8.12
C ALA A 218 -27.20 -22.05 -7.53
N MET A 219 -27.01 -22.13 -6.21
CA MET A 219 -26.62 -23.37 -5.55
C MET A 219 -27.70 -24.45 -5.64
N GLU A 220 -28.97 -24.07 -5.47
CA GLU A 220 -30.12 -24.98 -5.60
C GLU A 220 -30.18 -25.55 -7.02
N ALA A 221 -30.16 -24.69 -8.04
CA ALA A 221 -30.20 -25.09 -9.46
C ALA A 221 -29.03 -26.02 -9.85
N LEU A 222 -27.83 -25.77 -9.32
CA LEU A 222 -26.68 -26.63 -9.58
C LEU A 222 -26.78 -27.96 -8.82
N SER A 223 -27.31 -27.97 -7.60
CA SER A 223 -27.47 -29.19 -6.81
C SER A 223 -28.47 -30.19 -7.41
N GLU A 224 -29.39 -29.73 -8.27
CA GLU A 224 -30.32 -30.58 -9.00
C GLU A 224 -29.63 -31.42 -10.09
N THR A 225 -28.48 -30.97 -10.61
CA THR A 225 -27.81 -31.57 -11.77
C THR A 225 -26.44 -32.15 -11.45
N GLN A 226 -25.83 -31.75 -10.33
CA GLN A 226 -24.51 -32.21 -9.90
C GLN A 226 -24.43 -32.30 -8.36
N SER A 227 -23.57 -33.19 -7.86
CA SER A 227 -23.29 -33.26 -6.42
C SER A 227 -22.67 -31.96 -5.93
N LEU A 228 -23.02 -31.54 -4.71
CA LEU A 228 -22.45 -30.33 -4.07
C LEU A 228 -20.91 -30.36 -4.05
N ASP A 229 -20.31 -31.54 -3.81
CA ASP A 229 -18.85 -31.71 -3.76
C ASP A 229 -18.17 -31.57 -5.14
N SER A 230 -18.96 -31.54 -6.22
CA SER A 230 -18.48 -31.43 -7.61
C SER A 230 -18.73 -30.07 -8.25
N ILE A 231 -19.39 -29.14 -7.54
CA ILE A 231 -19.68 -27.80 -8.05
C ILE A 231 -18.38 -26.99 -8.10
N GLY A 232 -17.87 -26.79 -9.31
CA GLY A 232 -16.75 -25.89 -9.55
C GLY A 232 -17.15 -24.41 -9.45
N VAL A 233 -16.18 -23.55 -9.09
CA VAL A 233 -16.37 -22.09 -9.00
C VAL A 233 -16.86 -21.50 -10.32
N GLU A 234 -16.35 -21.97 -11.45
CA GLU A 234 -16.74 -21.46 -12.77
C GLU A 234 -18.20 -21.78 -13.11
N ALA A 235 -18.66 -23.00 -12.79
CA ALA A 235 -20.06 -23.39 -12.98
C ALA A 235 -21.00 -22.58 -12.08
N PHE A 236 -20.59 -22.35 -10.83
CA PHE A 236 -21.31 -21.48 -9.90
C PHE A 236 -21.43 -20.04 -10.41
N LEU A 237 -20.33 -19.43 -10.84
CA LEU A 237 -20.33 -18.05 -11.35
C LEU A 237 -21.16 -17.91 -12.63
N ALA A 238 -21.11 -18.91 -13.52
CA ALA A 238 -21.93 -18.92 -14.73
C ALA A 238 -23.43 -18.99 -14.40
N GLU A 239 -23.81 -19.79 -13.41
CA GLU A 239 -25.20 -19.90 -12.98
C GLU A 239 -25.68 -18.63 -12.27
N VAL A 240 -24.86 -18.05 -11.39
CA VAL A 240 -25.14 -16.74 -10.78
C VAL A 240 -25.35 -15.67 -11.85
N GLU A 241 -24.53 -15.63 -12.90
CA GLU A 241 -24.71 -14.70 -14.02
C GLU A 241 -26.05 -14.92 -14.73
N ARG A 242 -26.42 -16.19 -14.97
CA ARG A 242 -27.69 -16.56 -15.60
C ARG A 242 -28.88 -16.10 -14.77
N VAL A 243 -28.86 -16.30 -13.45
CA VAL A 243 -29.92 -15.89 -12.53
C VAL A 243 -30.03 -14.37 -12.47
N TRP A 244 -28.90 -13.64 -12.41
CA TRP A 244 -28.91 -12.18 -12.51
C TRP A 244 -29.55 -11.68 -13.80
N ALA A 245 -29.22 -12.30 -14.94
CA ALA A 245 -29.70 -11.89 -16.26
C ALA A 245 -31.19 -12.22 -16.50
N ALA A 246 -31.75 -13.21 -15.81
CA ALA A 246 -33.12 -13.66 -15.99
C ALA A 246 -34.17 -12.66 -15.47
N ASP A 247 -33.83 -11.83 -14.48
CA ASP A 247 -34.70 -10.80 -13.92
C ASP A 247 -34.17 -9.40 -14.27
N PRO A 248 -34.89 -8.60 -15.08
CA PRO A 248 -34.46 -7.25 -15.46
C PRO A 248 -34.21 -6.30 -14.27
N VAL A 249 -34.95 -6.44 -13.17
CA VAL A 249 -34.80 -5.57 -11.98
C VAL A 249 -33.52 -5.93 -11.24
N ARG A 250 -33.28 -7.22 -11.01
CA ARG A 250 -32.03 -7.72 -10.42
C ARG A 250 -30.83 -7.33 -11.29
N ASN A 251 -30.92 -7.56 -12.60
CA ASN A 251 -29.84 -7.21 -13.53
C ASN A 251 -29.53 -5.70 -13.48
N ALA A 252 -30.54 -4.83 -13.48
CA ALA A 252 -30.33 -3.39 -13.38
C ALA A 252 -29.60 -2.99 -12.08
N LEU A 253 -29.95 -3.61 -10.95
CA LEU A 253 -29.30 -3.37 -9.67
C LEU A 253 -27.83 -3.83 -9.67
N LYS A 254 -27.54 -4.99 -10.28
CA LYS A 254 -26.16 -5.47 -10.49
C LYS A 254 -25.37 -4.51 -11.38
N GLN A 255 -25.90 -4.09 -12.52
CA GLN A 255 -25.22 -3.16 -13.42
C GLN A 255 -24.88 -1.85 -12.71
N ARG A 256 -25.79 -1.35 -11.87
CA ARG A 256 -25.54 -0.14 -11.09
C ARG A 256 -24.46 -0.37 -10.01
N SER A 257 -24.45 -1.52 -9.35
CA SER A 257 -23.39 -1.90 -8.39
C SER A 257 -22.02 -2.02 -9.07
N MET A 258 -21.96 -2.61 -10.27
CA MET A 258 -20.75 -2.68 -11.10
C MET A 258 -20.26 -1.30 -11.52
N ALA A 259 -21.16 -0.41 -11.96
CA ALA A 259 -20.84 0.96 -12.32
C ALA A 259 -20.28 1.75 -11.13
N ARG A 260 -20.91 1.63 -9.95
CA ARG A 260 -20.43 2.20 -8.68
C ARG A 260 -19.01 1.73 -8.36
N ARG A 261 -18.77 0.41 -8.39
CA ARG A 261 -17.45 -0.16 -8.14
C ARG A 261 -16.41 0.33 -9.15
N ALA A 262 -16.77 0.45 -10.43
CA ALA A 262 -15.88 0.99 -11.45
C ALA A 262 -15.48 2.45 -11.16
N ARG A 263 -16.42 3.30 -10.73
CA ARG A 263 -16.14 4.69 -10.34
C ARG A 263 -15.24 4.77 -9.11
N SER A 264 -15.51 3.97 -8.08
CA SER A 264 -14.66 3.90 -6.87
C SER A 264 -13.24 3.43 -7.21
N ASN A 265 -13.13 2.35 -8.00
CA ASN A 265 -11.85 1.85 -8.49
C ASN A 265 -11.09 2.91 -9.31
N ALA A 266 -11.77 3.72 -10.11
CA ALA A 266 -11.16 4.80 -10.86
C ALA A 266 -10.57 5.89 -9.94
N LYS A 267 -11.28 6.27 -8.87
CA LYS A 267 -10.76 7.19 -7.85
C LYS A 267 -9.55 6.60 -7.12
N MET A 268 -9.59 5.31 -6.80
CA MET A 268 -8.46 4.60 -6.20
C MET A 268 -7.25 4.52 -7.14
N ALA A 269 -7.47 4.36 -8.45
CA ALA A 269 -6.41 4.40 -9.45
C ALA A 269 -5.74 5.79 -9.51
N VAL A 270 -6.52 6.88 -9.46
CA VAL A 270 -5.98 8.25 -9.41
C VAL A 270 -5.12 8.47 -8.16
N TRP A 271 -5.61 8.06 -7.00
CA TRP A 271 -4.82 8.11 -5.76
C TRP A 271 -3.52 7.33 -5.89
N ARG A 272 -3.59 6.08 -6.34
CA ARG A 272 -2.43 5.20 -6.48
C ARG A 272 -1.38 5.80 -7.40
N ALA A 273 -1.78 6.29 -8.57
CA ALA A 273 -0.87 6.94 -9.51
C ALA A 273 -0.18 8.17 -8.88
N ALA A 274 -0.93 8.98 -8.12
CA ALA A 274 -0.38 10.13 -7.42
C ALA A 274 0.65 9.75 -6.36
N ILE A 275 0.39 8.69 -5.57
CA ILE A 275 1.32 8.22 -4.54
C ILE A 275 2.55 7.55 -5.16
N GLN A 276 2.36 6.72 -6.19
CA GLN A 276 3.46 6.12 -6.94
C GLN A 276 4.40 7.19 -7.51
N GLN A 277 3.85 8.25 -8.11
CA GLN A 277 4.64 9.37 -8.61
C GLN A 277 5.42 10.07 -7.49
N GLN A 278 4.79 10.34 -6.35
CA GLN A 278 5.49 10.95 -5.21
C GLN A 278 6.60 10.06 -4.65
N VAL A 279 6.43 8.74 -4.64
CA VAL A 279 7.49 7.80 -4.24
C VAL A 279 8.65 7.83 -5.23
N LEU A 280 8.38 7.92 -6.53
CA LEU A 280 9.42 8.11 -7.55
C LEU A 280 10.15 9.44 -7.35
N ASP A 281 9.44 10.52 -7.03
CA ASP A 281 10.03 11.83 -6.75
C ASP A 281 10.91 11.80 -5.50
N LEU A 282 10.46 11.13 -4.44
CA LEU A 282 11.24 10.89 -3.21
C LEU A 282 12.51 10.09 -3.52
N ALA A 283 12.41 9.00 -4.28
CA ALA A 283 13.57 8.20 -4.67
C ALA A 283 14.56 9.03 -5.49
N ALA A 284 14.05 9.79 -6.47
CA ALA A 284 14.88 10.66 -7.29
C ALA A 284 15.55 11.77 -6.48
N ALA A 285 14.89 12.34 -5.46
CA ALA A 285 15.48 13.34 -4.58
C ALA A 285 16.52 12.73 -3.64
N ALA A 286 16.22 11.59 -3.04
CA ALA A 286 17.09 10.88 -2.09
C ALA A 286 18.41 10.44 -2.75
N PHE A 287 18.38 10.06 -4.02
CA PHE A 287 19.54 9.48 -4.69
C PHE A 287 20.23 10.39 -5.72
N ARG A 288 19.63 11.52 -6.12
CA ARG A 288 20.31 12.54 -6.95
C ARG A 288 21.50 13.18 -6.24
N SER A 289 21.41 13.39 -4.92
CA SER A 289 22.41 14.16 -4.14
C SER A 289 23.73 13.40 -3.87
N ARG A 290 23.74 12.06 -3.94
CA ARG A 290 24.95 11.26 -3.66
C ARG A 290 25.90 11.10 -4.85
N ASN A 291 25.44 11.35 -6.07
CA ASN A 291 26.25 11.23 -7.29
C ASN A 291 26.86 12.57 -7.74
N ALA A 292 26.59 13.67 -7.01
CA ALA A 292 27.08 15.02 -7.34
C ALA A 292 28.41 15.40 -6.66
N SER A 293 29.31 14.43 -6.42
CA SER A 293 30.69 14.72 -6.01
C SER A 293 31.69 14.05 -6.95
N PRO A 294 32.23 14.80 -7.92
CA PRO A 294 33.58 14.61 -8.42
C PRO A 294 34.46 15.80 -8.03
N SER A 295 35.44 15.53 -7.16
CA SER A 295 36.81 16.08 -7.19
C SER A 295 36.99 17.56 -7.60
N GLY A 296 37.22 18.43 -6.62
CA GLY A 296 37.65 19.81 -6.87
C GLY A 296 38.41 20.44 -5.71
N ALA A 297 39.30 19.69 -5.04
CA ALA A 297 40.25 20.26 -4.09
C ALA A 297 41.66 19.79 -4.45
N GLN A 298 42.34 20.52 -5.32
CA GLN A 298 43.80 20.54 -5.33
C GLN A 298 44.24 21.53 -4.24
N PRO A 299 45.10 21.13 -3.28
CA PRO A 299 45.73 22.08 -2.39
C PRO A 299 46.75 22.88 -3.19
N ALA A 300 46.54 24.19 -3.30
CA ALA A 300 47.57 25.11 -3.77
C ALA A 300 48.74 25.04 -2.78
N GLN A 301 49.82 24.40 -3.22
CA GLN A 301 51.10 24.42 -2.52
C GLN A 301 51.59 25.87 -2.45
N SER A 302 51.77 26.35 -1.22
CA SER A 302 52.50 27.57 -0.92
C SER A 302 53.95 27.42 -1.38
N LEU A 303 54.35 28.16 -2.41
CA LEU A 303 55.76 28.42 -2.68
C LEU A 303 56.11 29.80 -2.14
N SER A 304 56.77 29.79 -1.00
CA SER A 304 57.54 30.90 -0.46
C SER A 304 58.80 31.10 -1.33
N ARG A 305 58.99 32.30 -1.87
CA ARG A 305 60.28 32.97 -2.03
C ARG A 305 60.07 34.47 -1.90
#